data_AF-A0A1I2PT36-F1
#
_entry.id   AF-A0A1I2PT36-F1
#
_cell.length_a   1.000
_cell.length_b   1.000
_cell.length_c   1.000
_cell.angle_alpha   90.00
_cell.angle_beta   90.00
_cell.angle_gamma   90.00
#
_symmetry.space_group_name_H-M   'P 1'
#
loop_
_entity.id
_entity.type
_entity.pdbx_description
1 polymer ?
#
loop_
_entity_poly.entity_id
_entity_poly.type
_entity_poly.pdbx_seq_one_letter_code
_entity_poly.pdbx_strand_id
1 'polypeptide(L)'
;MSRMLRSLCSVALGLSVAVSVPTYSLAEDAGGYSPLTSGMGTVREVESGPFAEWGFPTPPGAENYQVNEATDAELNPEGLSDWTPTADPNGEVVPGAMRSDYERIPEGIDKAEADQAEVKEARIAADPQRAFRAAPGCSVYWPSWFEVCGAIKELYDKIGGPTSFLSLPRSGELTNPDGVGKRTEFLNGFIYWHPDTGAHTVSLPASMVWARHGWEQGFLGYPTTSDIAQGNGWYKQHFQGGYVYTHNALPPVQASIQGAIYDKWQSLGAQNSSLGFPISDELPTPDGVGRYNFFEGGAIYWTPQHGAYAVEGSILDQWADSGYETGKFGYPIGDANADGEWRVRQNFEHGELSGFIPLLTRISESFFMDESEIQNMVDILVEDFELHGIDSMTGFEQLLEQSLESLQINAQNYLEAVADSNFTGANDVAPLNAVRGVDASDGCEYVAPGNANTKRGDVFYSVATTTFKGKVHANHGHSGIFVTEADHPDDIETVEALSPEEGVQRIKGSDRRGVCKPRLLRVRTDDATRDAAASFAEDQVTKDYNSNFWFTRIGRLDRDSYNCSQLVWAAYKRASGGGLDIGEERPYESYKAAVFPWDIYLSHNTYEYH
;
A
#
# COMPACT_ATOMS: atom_id res chain seq x y z
N MET A 1 -45.11 -66.62 0.20
CA MET A 1 -44.72 -67.90 -0.46
C MET A 1 -45.72 -68.18 -1.59
N SER A 2 -45.25 -68.79 -2.69
CA SER A 2 -45.93 -69.04 -4.00
C SER A 2 -45.79 -67.88 -5.01
N ARG A 3 -44.94 -68.04 -6.04
CA ARG A 3 -45.18 -68.63 -7.40
C ARG A 3 -45.84 -67.57 -8.32
N MET A 4 -45.53 -67.37 -9.60
CA MET A 4 -44.97 -68.20 -10.68
C MET A 4 -44.69 -67.24 -11.88
N LEU A 5 -43.54 -67.34 -12.54
CA LEU A 5 -43.31 -67.71 -13.96
C LEU A 5 -44.04 -66.93 -15.09
N ARG A 6 -43.19 -66.30 -15.93
CA ARG A 6 -43.15 -66.24 -17.42
C ARG A 6 -44.26 -65.52 -18.23
N SER A 7 -43.77 -64.48 -18.94
CA SER A 7 -43.70 -64.34 -20.41
C SER A 7 -44.97 -64.47 -21.26
N LEU A 8 -45.22 -63.43 -22.09
CA LEU A 8 -45.49 -63.42 -23.54
C LEU A 8 -46.14 -62.04 -23.88
N CYS A 9 -45.58 -61.16 -24.72
CA CYS A 9 -45.31 -61.18 -26.16
C CYS A 9 -46.42 -60.51 -27.01
N SER A 10 -45.96 -59.82 -28.07
CA SER A 10 -46.67 -59.22 -29.23
C SER A 10 -47.17 -57.78 -29.07
N VAL A 11 -46.45 -56.75 -29.56
CA VAL A 11 -46.15 -56.34 -30.96
C VAL A 11 -47.37 -55.72 -31.66
N ALA A 12 -47.30 -54.40 -31.94
CA ALA A 12 -47.37 -53.85 -33.30
C ALA A 12 -47.49 -52.29 -33.33
N LEU A 13 -46.50 -51.69 -34.00
CA LEU A 13 -46.58 -50.59 -35.00
C LEU A 13 -47.11 -49.20 -34.62
N GLY A 14 -46.26 -48.18 -34.89
CA GLY A 14 -46.73 -46.84 -35.29
C GLY A 14 -45.74 -45.71 -34.95
N LEU A 15 -44.98 -45.27 -35.96
CA LEU A 15 -44.11 -44.08 -35.93
C LEU A 15 -44.82 -42.82 -35.39
N SER A 16 -44.14 -42.02 -34.57
CA SER A 16 -43.57 -40.72 -34.99
C SER A 16 -42.92 -40.03 -33.79
N VAL A 17 -41.73 -39.48 -34.01
CA VAL A 17 -40.92 -38.75 -33.02
C VAL A 17 -41.62 -37.43 -32.65
N ALA A 18 -41.77 -37.19 -31.35
CA ALA A 18 -41.97 -35.88 -30.76
C ALA A 18 -41.05 -35.78 -29.53
N VAL A 19 -40.20 -34.75 -29.54
CA VAL A 19 -39.29 -34.40 -28.44
C VAL A 19 -40.12 -33.95 -27.23
N SER A 20 -39.95 -34.63 -26.11
CA SER A 20 -40.57 -34.26 -24.83
C SER A 20 -39.51 -33.78 -23.85
N VAL A 21 -39.59 -32.49 -23.49
CA VAL A 21 -38.90 -31.89 -22.34
C VAL A 21 -39.59 -32.37 -21.06
N PRO A 22 -38.89 -32.96 -20.07
CA PRO A 22 -39.46 -33.18 -18.76
C PRO A 22 -39.21 -31.98 -17.86
N THR A 23 -40.30 -31.39 -17.39
CA THR A 23 -40.40 -30.55 -16.21
C THR A 23 -39.87 -31.29 -14.98
N TYR A 24 -38.92 -30.71 -14.24
CA TYR A 24 -38.55 -31.16 -12.90
C TYR A 24 -39.17 -30.26 -11.85
N SER A 25 -39.88 -30.88 -10.90
CA SER A 25 -40.45 -30.25 -9.73
C SER A 25 -39.33 -29.86 -8.75
N LEU A 26 -39.38 -28.64 -8.25
CA LEU A 26 -38.57 -28.19 -7.12
C LEU A 26 -39.07 -28.90 -5.85
N ALA A 27 -38.29 -29.85 -5.37
CA ALA A 27 -38.38 -30.35 -4.01
C ALA A 27 -37.35 -29.61 -3.16
N GLU A 28 -37.80 -29.18 -1.98
CA GLU A 28 -37.05 -28.54 -0.92
C GLU A 28 -35.85 -29.41 -0.51
N ASP A 29 -34.64 -28.84 -0.57
CA ASP A 29 -33.53 -29.27 0.27
C ASP A 29 -32.92 -28.01 0.90
N ALA A 30 -32.86 -28.03 2.23
CA ALA A 30 -32.40 -26.95 3.08
C ALA A 30 -30.86 -26.83 3.01
N GLY A 31 -30.37 -25.92 2.17
CA GLY A 31 -29.02 -25.38 2.24
C GLY A 31 -29.06 -23.98 2.87
N GLY A 32 -29.09 -23.93 4.20
CA GLY A 32 -28.88 -22.68 4.93
C GLY A 32 -27.40 -22.31 4.82
N TYR A 33 -27.08 -21.20 4.15
CA TYR A 33 -25.76 -20.60 4.23
C TYR A 33 -25.56 -20.09 5.67
N SER A 34 -24.64 -20.70 6.41
CA SER A 34 -24.19 -20.13 7.68
C SER A 34 -23.58 -18.76 7.44
N PRO A 35 -23.93 -17.73 8.23
CA PRO A 35 -23.19 -16.48 8.21
C PRO A 35 -21.73 -16.78 8.56
N LEU A 36 -20.80 -16.09 7.92
CA LEU A 36 -19.45 -15.91 8.44
C LEU A 36 -19.59 -15.21 9.78
N THR A 37 -19.79 -15.97 10.86
CA THR A 37 -19.60 -15.48 12.21
C THR A 37 -18.14 -15.09 12.28
N SER A 38 -17.85 -13.83 12.59
CA SER A 38 -16.50 -13.39 12.94
C SER A 38 -16.06 -14.17 14.18
N GLY A 39 -15.55 -15.38 13.97
CA GLY A 39 -14.53 -15.90 14.85
C GLY A 39 -13.43 -14.86 14.78
N MET A 40 -13.01 -14.32 15.92
CA MET A 40 -11.69 -13.74 16.03
C MET A 40 -10.71 -14.86 15.66
N GLY A 41 -10.47 -15.07 14.37
CA GLY A 41 -9.31 -15.78 13.89
C GLY A 41 -8.12 -15.04 14.46
N THR A 42 -7.27 -15.77 15.17
CA THR A 42 -6.02 -15.20 15.70
C THR A 42 -5.13 -14.87 14.50
N VAL A 43 -5.34 -13.70 13.90
CA VAL A 43 -4.38 -13.08 13.01
C VAL A 43 -3.08 -13.01 13.79
N ARG A 44 -2.00 -13.50 13.19
CA ARG A 44 -0.67 -13.51 13.78
C ARG A 44 -0.31 -12.10 14.24
N GLU A 45 -0.33 -11.89 15.55
CA GLU A 45 0.13 -10.66 16.19
C GLU A 45 1.66 -10.68 16.16
N VAL A 46 2.25 -10.25 15.04
CA VAL A 46 3.68 -9.95 14.97
C VAL A 46 3.89 -8.62 15.70
N GLU A 47 3.86 -8.66 17.04
CA GLU A 47 3.84 -7.44 17.85
C GLU A 47 5.22 -6.77 17.98
N SER A 48 6.30 -7.48 17.64
CA SER A 48 7.67 -6.96 17.85
C SER A 48 8.71 -7.60 16.93
N GLY A 49 9.77 -6.84 16.67
CA GLY A 49 10.91 -7.25 15.85
C GLY A 49 11.18 -6.28 14.71
N PRO A 50 12.33 -6.38 14.04
CA PRO A 50 12.75 -5.40 13.02
C PRO A 50 11.81 -5.33 11.81
N PHE A 51 11.14 -6.43 11.48
CA PHE A 51 10.28 -6.55 10.31
C PHE A 51 8.79 -6.56 10.63
N ALA A 52 8.41 -6.34 11.90
CA ALA A 52 7.03 -6.41 12.37
C ALA A 52 6.11 -5.39 11.66
N GLU A 53 6.66 -4.26 11.23
CA GLU A 53 5.93 -3.24 10.49
C GLU A 53 5.45 -3.71 9.10
N TRP A 54 6.16 -4.67 8.50
CA TRP A 54 5.78 -5.34 7.26
C TRP A 54 5.08 -6.69 7.51
N GLY A 55 4.68 -6.97 8.76
CA GLY A 55 3.98 -8.22 9.11
C GLY A 55 4.87 -9.46 9.17
N PHE A 56 6.19 -9.32 8.98
CA PHE A 56 7.08 -10.48 9.00
C PHE A 56 7.61 -10.78 10.40
N PRO A 57 7.57 -12.06 10.82
CA PRO A 57 8.34 -12.53 11.96
C PRO A 57 9.82 -12.27 11.74
N THR A 58 10.55 -12.12 12.84
CA THR A 58 12.00 -11.94 12.72
C THR A 58 12.65 -13.27 12.32
N PRO A 59 13.33 -13.34 11.16
CA PRO A 59 14.07 -14.52 10.77
C PRO A 59 15.26 -14.75 11.71
N PRO A 60 15.71 -16.02 11.88
CA PRO A 60 16.86 -16.33 12.71
C PRO A 60 18.10 -15.49 12.33
N GLY A 61 18.76 -14.91 13.33
CA GLY A 61 19.97 -14.10 13.16
C GLY A 61 19.74 -12.62 12.86
N ALA A 62 18.49 -12.19 12.68
CA ALA A 62 18.14 -10.78 12.50
C ALA A 62 17.57 -10.11 13.76
N GLU A 63 17.64 -10.74 14.94
CA GLU A 63 16.98 -10.26 16.17
C GLU A 63 17.43 -8.86 16.61
N ASN A 64 18.65 -8.46 16.22
CA ASN A 64 19.23 -7.16 16.53
C ASN A 64 19.38 -6.26 15.30
N TYR A 65 18.79 -6.64 14.16
CA TYR A 65 18.84 -5.84 12.95
C TYR A 65 18.03 -4.56 13.12
N GLN A 66 18.52 -3.45 12.57
CA GLN A 66 17.79 -2.18 12.52
C GLN A 66 17.52 -1.84 11.06
N VAL A 67 16.23 -1.80 10.69
CA VAL A 67 15.81 -1.43 9.33
C VAL A 67 16.14 0.05 9.04
N ASN A 68 16.15 0.88 10.08
CA ASN A 68 16.53 2.28 10.00
C ASN A 68 17.38 2.69 11.22
N GLU A 69 18.54 3.28 10.95
CA GLU A 69 19.45 3.83 11.97
C GLU A 69 19.46 5.37 11.96
N ALA A 70 18.68 6.02 11.09
CA ALA A 70 18.58 7.47 11.00
C ALA A 70 17.48 8.04 11.89
N THR A 71 17.73 9.22 12.44
CA THR A 71 16.69 10.05 13.06
C THR A 71 15.83 10.73 11.99
N ASP A 72 14.62 11.16 12.36
CA ASP A 72 13.70 11.88 11.45
C ASP A 72 14.35 13.11 10.78
N ALA A 73 15.21 13.83 11.52
CA ALA A 73 15.93 14.98 11.02
C ALA A 73 17.02 14.61 9.99
N GLU A 74 17.60 13.41 10.10
CA GLU A 74 18.64 12.92 9.18
C GLU A 74 18.05 12.28 7.91
N LEU A 75 16.79 11.85 7.94
CA LEU A 75 16.08 11.31 6.78
C LEU A 75 15.80 12.40 5.74
N ASN A 76 15.43 13.61 6.18
CA ASN A 76 15.07 14.71 5.29
C ASN A 76 15.75 16.02 5.71
N PRO A 77 17.08 16.12 5.58
CA PRO A 77 17.79 17.32 5.96
C PRO A 77 17.53 18.47 4.98
N GLU A 78 17.24 19.66 5.52
CA GLU A 78 17.07 20.87 4.71
C GLU A 78 18.41 21.61 4.50
N GLY A 79 18.57 22.16 3.30
CA GLY A 79 19.66 23.09 2.97
C GLY A 79 19.41 24.50 3.53
N LEU A 80 20.39 25.38 3.40
CA LEU A 80 20.25 26.78 3.79
C LEU A 80 19.55 27.58 2.67
N SER A 81 18.22 27.61 2.68
CA SER A 81 17.40 28.23 1.63
C SER A 81 17.75 29.70 1.31
N ASP A 82 18.12 30.48 2.33
CA ASP A 82 18.46 31.90 2.19
C ASP A 82 19.97 32.15 1.98
N TRP A 83 20.77 31.09 1.80
CA TRP A 83 22.22 31.25 1.64
C TRP A 83 22.59 31.84 0.28
N THR A 84 23.48 32.83 0.31
CA THR A 84 24.12 33.41 -0.88
C THR A 84 25.63 33.53 -0.68
N PRO A 85 26.42 33.50 -1.76
CA PRO A 85 27.84 33.85 -1.71
C PRO A 85 28.05 35.23 -1.11
N THR A 86 29.17 35.44 -0.40
CA THR A 86 29.50 36.75 0.16
C THR A 86 29.76 37.77 -0.95
N ALA A 87 29.01 38.88 -0.94
CA ALA A 87 29.25 39.99 -1.85
C ALA A 87 30.43 40.83 -1.35
N ASP A 88 31.47 40.98 -2.18
CA ASP A 88 32.68 41.77 -1.89
C ASP A 88 33.37 41.42 -0.55
N PRO A 89 33.86 40.18 -0.38
CA PRO A 89 34.43 39.71 0.89
C PRO A 89 35.67 40.51 1.32
N ASN A 90 35.81 40.75 2.62
CA ASN A 90 36.95 41.47 3.20
C ASN A 90 38.24 40.63 3.19
N GLY A 91 39.35 41.17 2.67
CA GLY A 91 40.65 40.47 2.60
C GLY A 91 41.39 40.29 3.92
N GLU A 92 40.93 40.96 4.98
CA GLU A 92 41.45 40.91 6.36
C GLU A 92 40.26 41.03 7.33
N VAL A 93 40.42 40.61 8.59
CA VAL A 93 39.36 40.74 9.58
C VAL A 93 39.22 42.21 9.98
N VAL A 94 38.10 42.84 9.60
CA VAL A 94 37.78 44.24 9.91
C VAL A 94 36.62 44.28 10.91
N PRO A 95 36.84 44.66 12.18
CA PRO A 95 35.79 44.70 13.19
C PRO A 95 34.59 45.56 12.77
N GLY A 96 33.39 44.98 12.81
CA GLY A 96 32.14 45.66 12.46
C GLY A 96 31.84 45.73 10.96
N ALA A 97 32.69 45.14 10.12
CA ALA A 97 32.52 45.10 8.67
C ALA A 97 32.53 43.67 8.09
N MET A 98 32.70 42.64 8.93
CA MET A 98 32.64 41.24 8.50
C MET A 98 31.18 40.82 8.35
N ARG A 99 30.89 39.88 7.44
CA ARG A 99 29.56 39.29 7.25
C ARG A 99 28.95 38.76 8.54
N SER A 100 29.78 38.17 9.39
CA SER A 100 29.35 37.68 10.70
C SER A 100 28.94 38.78 11.70
N ASP A 101 29.25 40.05 11.43
CA ASP A 101 28.85 41.20 12.27
C ASP A 101 27.39 41.63 12.00
N TYR A 102 26.83 41.28 10.82
CA TYR A 102 25.49 41.71 10.40
C TYR A 102 24.56 40.58 9.95
N GLU A 103 25.09 39.40 9.61
CA GLU A 103 24.32 38.19 9.35
C GLU A 103 24.43 37.18 10.50
N ARG A 104 23.34 36.44 10.73
CA ARG A 104 23.30 35.40 11.75
C ARG A 104 24.18 34.23 11.33
N ILE A 105 25.05 33.80 12.24
CA ILE A 105 25.84 32.57 12.08
C ILE A 105 24.96 31.37 12.49
N PRO A 106 24.90 30.30 11.68
CA PRO A 106 24.30 29.03 12.07
C PRO A 106 24.91 28.48 13.36
N GLU A 107 24.12 27.71 14.11
CA GLU A 107 24.57 27.09 15.35
C GLU A 107 25.76 26.15 15.09
N GLY A 108 26.76 26.18 15.99
CA GLY A 108 27.95 25.31 15.89
C GLY A 108 29.15 25.90 15.13
N ILE A 109 29.04 27.11 14.58
CA ILE A 109 30.16 27.81 13.93
C ILE A 109 30.51 29.06 14.75
N ASP A 110 31.80 29.23 15.06
CA ASP A 110 32.26 30.42 15.81
C ASP A 110 32.38 31.65 14.92
N LYS A 111 32.17 32.84 15.50
CA LYS A 111 32.33 34.11 14.77
C LYS A 111 33.70 34.27 14.15
N ALA A 112 34.77 33.90 14.86
CA ALA A 112 36.11 34.00 14.33
C ALA A 112 36.31 33.06 13.14
N GLU A 113 35.69 31.88 13.13
CA GLU A 113 35.75 30.96 11.99
C GLU A 113 35.01 31.53 10.78
N ALA A 114 33.82 32.10 10.98
CA ALA A 114 33.06 32.79 9.94
C ALA A 114 33.83 34.01 9.38
N ASP A 115 34.50 34.78 10.24
CA ASP A 115 35.36 35.89 9.83
C ASP A 115 36.54 35.39 8.98
N GLN A 116 37.17 34.28 9.38
CA GLN A 116 38.24 33.67 8.60
C GLN A 116 37.72 33.09 7.28
N ALA A 117 36.50 32.55 7.23
CA ALA A 117 35.90 32.03 6.01
C ALA A 117 35.76 33.14 4.95
N GLU A 118 35.26 34.32 5.34
CA GLU A 118 35.15 35.48 4.45
C GLU A 118 36.53 35.97 3.96
N VAL A 119 37.50 36.07 4.86
CA VAL A 119 38.89 36.42 4.50
C VAL A 119 39.46 35.45 3.46
N LYS A 120 39.08 34.18 3.57
CA LYS A 120 39.50 33.14 2.65
C LYS A 120 38.80 33.24 1.30
N GLU A 121 37.50 33.53 1.29
CA GLU A 121 36.75 33.85 0.06
C GLU A 121 37.41 35.02 -0.69
N ALA A 122 37.77 36.10 0.00
CA ALA A 122 38.46 37.26 -0.59
C ALA A 122 39.82 36.90 -1.19
N ARG A 123 40.61 36.07 -0.49
CA ARG A 123 41.91 35.61 -0.99
C ARG A 123 41.78 34.75 -2.25
N ILE A 124 40.79 33.87 -2.30
CA ILE A 124 40.51 33.02 -3.47
C ILE A 124 40.04 33.88 -4.65
N ALA A 125 39.20 34.88 -4.42
CA ALA A 125 38.74 35.81 -5.46
C ALA A 125 39.85 36.72 -6.03
N ALA A 126 40.79 37.15 -5.18
CA ALA A 126 41.83 38.12 -5.55
C ALA A 126 42.98 37.55 -6.40
N ASP A 127 43.21 36.23 -6.38
CA ASP A 127 44.26 35.59 -7.19
C ASP A 127 43.80 34.26 -7.79
N PRO A 128 43.02 34.30 -8.90
CA PRO A 128 42.59 33.10 -9.60
C PRO A 128 43.76 32.26 -10.17
N GLN A 129 44.97 32.83 -10.27
CA GLN A 129 46.14 32.18 -10.87
C GLN A 129 47.08 31.53 -9.85
N ARG A 130 47.02 31.88 -8.54
CA ARG A 130 47.66 31.09 -7.46
C ARG A 130 47.12 29.66 -7.34
N ALA A 131 45.93 29.42 -7.90
CA ALA A 131 45.33 28.11 -8.12
C ALA A 131 46.21 27.15 -8.97
N PHE A 132 47.32 27.62 -9.58
CA PHE A 132 48.27 26.73 -10.25
C PHE A 132 49.34 26.12 -9.32
N ARG A 133 49.46 26.59 -8.06
CA ARG A 133 50.46 26.09 -7.08
C ARG A 133 49.87 25.66 -5.74
N ALA A 134 48.65 26.08 -5.41
CA ALA A 134 47.77 25.46 -4.42
C ALA A 134 46.59 24.83 -5.19
N ALA A 135 46.11 23.66 -4.77
CA ALA A 135 45.15 22.80 -5.48
C ALA A 135 44.19 23.57 -6.43
N PRO A 136 44.30 23.40 -7.77
CA PRO A 136 43.46 24.14 -8.70
C PRO A 136 41.96 23.88 -8.44
N GLY A 137 41.18 24.97 -8.37
CA GLY A 137 39.72 24.91 -8.31
C GLY A 137 39.12 24.71 -6.91
N CYS A 138 39.63 25.37 -5.87
CA CYS A 138 39.01 25.37 -4.53
C CYS A 138 38.09 26.58 -4.30
N SER A 139 37.05 26.38 -3.49
CA SER A 139 36.18 27.44 -2.95
C SER A 139 35.95 27.25 -1.46
N VAL A 140 35.58 28.34 -0.81
CA VAL A 140 35.12 28.38 0.58
C VAL A 140 33.67 28.86 0.57
N TYR A 141 32.86 28.37 1.50
CA TYR A 141 31.43 28.63 1.57
C TYR A 141 31.11 29.18 2.95
N TRP A 142 31.06 30.52 3.06
CA TRP A 142 30.75 31.17 4.33
C TRP A 142 29.45 30.60 4.95
N PRO A 143 29.35 30.39 6.26
CA PRO A 143 30.34 30.69 7.29
C PRO A 143 31.34 29.56 7.56
N SER A 144 31.33 28.48 6.76
CA SER A 144 32.31 27.41 6.89
C SER A 144 33.66 27.80 6.30
N TRP A 145 34.74 27.59 7.05
CA TRP A 145 36.11 27.96 6.65
C TRP A 145 36.83 26.87 5.82
N PHE A 146 36.19 25.71 5.65
CA PHE A 146 36.75 24.59 4.92
C PHE A 146 36.79 24.85 3.41
N GLU A 147 37.89 24.45 2.78
CA GLU A 147 38.01 24.50 1.31
C GLU A 147 37.43 23.21 0.70
N VAL A 148 36.54 23.37 -0.27
CA VAL A 148 36.08 22.28 -1.14
C VAL A 148 36.75 22.46 -2.50
N CYS A 149 37.35 21.41 -3.02
CA CYS A 149 38.23 21.49 -4.20
C CYS A 149 37.83 20.53 -5.32
N GLY A 150 38.34 20.80 -6.53
CA GLY A 150 38.31 19.87 -7.66
C GLY A 150 36.92 19.36 -8.03
N ALA A 151 36.83 18.09 -8.40
CA ALA A 151 35.59 17.45 -8.84
C ALA A 151 34.51 17.40 -7.74
N ILE A 152 34.92 17.35 -6.47
CA ILE A 152 34.01 17.41 -5.31
C ILE A 152 33.29 18.77 -5.29
N LYS A 153 34.06 19.85 -5.43
CA LYS A 153 33.52 21.21 -5.51
C LYS A 153 32.61 21.39 -6.72
N GLU A 154 33.02 20.90 -7.89
CA GLU A 154 32.22 21.00 -9.11
C GLU A 154 30.84 20.35 -8.93
N LEU A 155 30.78 19.18 -8.30
CA LEU A 155 29.50 18.54 -7.98
C LEU A 155 28.73 19.34 -6.92
N TYR A 156 29.38 19.78 -5.84
CA TYR A 156 28.74 20.53 -4.77
C TYR A 156 28.09 21.81 -5.28
N ASP A 157 28.78 22.60 -6.12
CA ASP A 157 28.21 23.79 -6.75
C ASP A 157 27.03 23.45 -7.67
N LYS A 158 27.16 22.36 -8.45
CA LYS A 158 26.13 21.92 -9.40
C LYS A 158 24.81 21.58 -8.72
N ILE A 159 24.84 21.05 -7.50
CA ILE A 159 23.65 20.70 -6.73
C ILE A 159 23.11 21.86 -5.88
N GLY A 160 23.75 23.05 -5.91
CA GLY A 160 23.33 24.25 -5.18
C GLY A 160 24.19 24.61 -3.97
N GLY A 161 25.29 23.90 -3.71
CA GLY A 161 26.20 24.21 -2.62
C GLY A 161 25.49 24.19 -1.26
N PRO A 162 25.63 25.22 -0.41
CA PRO A 162 24.95 25.28 0.89
C PRO A 162 23.43 25.30 0.83
N THR A 163 22.81 25.63 -0.30
CA THR A 163 21.35 25.55 -0.47
C THR A 163 20.88 24.13 -0.78
N SER A 164 21.81 23.21 -1.08
CA SER A 164 21.50 21.79 -1.31
C SER A 164 21.26 21.05 0.01
N PHE A 165 20.72 19.84 -0.06
CA PHE A 165 20.47 18.99 1.10
C PHE A 165 21.73 18.72 1.94
N LEU A 166 22.93 18.74 1.34
CA LEU A 166 24.20 18.53 2.05
C LEU A 166 24.54 19.65 3.03
N SER A 167 24.00 20.86 2.83
CA SER A 167 24.30 22.04 3.65
C SER A 167 25.81 22.33 3.70
N LEU A 168 26.31 22.99 4.75
CA LEU A 168 27.66 23.52 4.83
C LEU A 168 28.76 22.43 4.90
N PRO A 169 29.96 22.70 4.34
CA PRO A 169 31.12 21.81 4.51
C PRO A 169 31.55 21.73 5.98
N ARG A 170 31.96 20.54 6.42
CA ARG A 170 32.46 20.23 7.77
C ARG A 170 33.94 19.78 7.78
N SER A 171 34.52 19.53 6.61
CA SER A 171 35.95 19.25 6.47
C SER A 171 36.50 19.80 5.16
N GLY A 172 37.83 19.94 5.08
CA GLY A 172 38.50 20.11 3.79
C GLY A 172 38.55 18.79 3.02
N GLU A 173 39.19 18.77 1.85
CA GLU A 173 39.37 17.52 1.10
C GLU A 173 40.30 16.54 1.87
N LEU A 174 39.72 15.41 2.30
CA LEU A 174 40.41 14.32 2.97
C LEU A 174 40.81 13.25 1.95
N THR A 175 41.93 12.57 2.20
CA THR A 175 42.31 11.37 1.43
C THR A 175 41.77 10.14 2.13
N ASN A 176 41.10 9.28 1.38
CA ASN A 176 40.51 8.06 1.92
C ASN A 176 41.61 7.05 2.33
N PRO A 177 41.31 6.15 3.28
CA PRO A 177 42.17 5.07 3.73
C PRO A 177 42.89 4.23 2.65
N ASP A 178 42.32 4.11 1.44
CA ASP A 178 42.95 3.42 0.31
C ASP A 178 44.13 4.18 -0.32
N GLY A 179 44.32 5.45 0.05
CA GLY A 179 45.35 6.34 -0.47
C GLY A 179 45.05 6.93 -1.86
N VAL A 180 43.88 6.65 -2.44
CA VAL A 180 43.51 7.05 -3.79
C VAL A 180 42.32 8.00 -3.78
N GLY A 181 41.21 7.57 -3.19
CA GLY A 181 40.00 8.38 -3.21
C GLY A 181 40.09 9.60 -2.31
N LYS A 182 39.19 10.54 -2.58
CA LYS A 182 39.04 11.79 -1.83
C LYS A 182 37.63 11.89 -1.29
N ARG A 183 37.46 12.64 -0.22
CA ARG A 183 36.12 13.01 0.27
C ARG A 183 36.11 14.39 0.90
N THR A 184 34.94 15.01 0.89
CA THR A 184 34.60 16.13 1.77
C THR A 184 33.35 15.74 2.55
N GLU A 185 33.38 16.06 3.84
CA GLU A 185 32.26 15.84 4.75
C GLU A 185 31.46 17.13 4.84
N PHE A 186 30.14 17.01 4.80
CA PHE A 186 29.18 18.10 4.96
C PHE A 186 28.31 17.83 6.19
N LEU A 187 27.53 18.81 6.62
CA LEU A 187 26.65 18.62 7.79
C LEU A 187 25.67 17.46 7.59
N ASN A 188 25.14 17.32 6.38
CA ASN A 188 24.05 16.38 6.07
C ASN A 188 24.46 15.31 5.05
N GLY A 189 25.74 14.96 4.99
CA GLY A 189 26.23 13.89 4.13
C GLY A 189 27.66 14.11 3.66
N PHE A 190 27.98 13.49 2.54
CA PHE A 190 29.34 13.42 2.01
C PHE A 190 29.35 13.66 0.51
N ILE A 191 30.50 14.07 -0.01
CA ILE A 191 30.82 13.84 -1.42
C ILE A 191 32.13 13.07 -1.46
N TYR A 192 32.11 11.91 -2.10
CA TYR A 192 33.26 11.06 -2.34
C TYR A 192 33.67 11.14 -3.81
N TRP A 193 34.98 11.07 -4.06
CA TRP A 193 35.55 11.03 -5.40
C TRP A 193 36.57 9.89 -5.50
N HIS A 194 36.54 9.18 -6.63
CA HIS A 194 37.58 8.22 -7.03
C HIS A 194 37.85 8.37 -8.53
N PRO A 195 39.08 8.17 -9.03
CA PRO A 195 39.39 8.29 -10.47
C PRO A 195 38.53 7.40 -11.37
N ASP A 196 38.10 6.24 -10.88
CA ASP A 196 37.30 5.29 -11.65
C ASP A 196 35.78 5.57 -11.61
N THR A 197 35.29 6.27 -10.58
CA THR A 197 33.85 6.49 -10.40
C THR A 197 33.42 7.95 -10.54
N GLY A 198 34.33 8.90 -10.37
CA GLY A 198 34.00 10.34 -10.32
C GLY A 198 33.51 10.78 -8.94
N ALA A 199 33.04 12.03 -8.85
CA ALA A 199 32.49 12.59 -7.61
C ALA A 199 31.00 12.26 -7.50
N HIS A 200 30.55 11.82 -6.32
CA HIS A 200 29.15 11.50 -6.02
C HIS A 200 28.79 11.90 -4.60
N THR A 201 27.56 12.40 -4.41
CA THR A 201 27.01 12.65 -3.07
C THR A 201 26.67 11.33 -2.40
N VAL A 202 26.80 11.25 -1.07
CA VAL A 202 26.23 10.17 -0.25
C VAL A 202 25.45 10.84 0.87
N SER A 203 24.13 10.63 0.91
CA SER A 203 23.26 11.17 1.96
C SER A 203 23.49 10.46 3.30
N LEU A 204 23.00 11.05 4.41
CA LEU A 204 23.11 10.40 5.72
C LEU A 204 22.47 9.01 5.76
N PRO A 205 21.23 8.80 5.26
CA PRO A 205 20.61 7.47 5.28
C PRO A 205 21.41 6.43 4.48
N ALA A 206 21.90 6.79 3.29
CA ALA A 206 22.72 5.88 2.48
C ALA A 206 24.08 5.60 3.14
N SER A 207 24.66 6.62 3.80
CA SER A 207 25.95 6.47 4.50
C SER A 207 25.87 5.51 5.68
N MET A 208 24.72 5.35 6.34
CA MET A 208 24.56 4.41 7.45
C MET A 208 24.70 2.97 6.96
N VAL A 209 24.04 2.61 5.86
CA VAL A 209 24.22 1.31 5.19
C VAL A 209 25.69 1.09 4.82
N TRP A 210 26.28 2.09 4.18
CA TRP A 210 27.65 2.00 3.71
C TRP A 210 28.66 1.86 4.86
N ALA A 211 28.44 2.58 5.97
CA ALA A 211 29.25 2.53 7.17
C ALA A 211 29.22 1.15 7.83
N ARG A 212 28.03 0.54 7.95
CA ARG A 212 27.86 -0.82 8.49
C ARG A 212 28.68 -1.85 7.72
N HIS A 213 28.84 -1.63 6.41
CA HIS A 213 29.58 -2.52 5.51
C HIS A 213 31.04 -2.12 5.31
N GLY A 214 31.56 -1.15 6.07
CA GLY A 214 32.99 -0.79 6.06
C GLY A 214 33.38 0.30 5.07
N TRP A 215 32.45 1.18 4.68
CA TRP A 215 32.69 2.30 3.76
C TRP A 215 33.34 1.84 2.45
N GLU A 216 34.23 2.65 1.87
CA GLU A 216 34.89 2.35 0.60
C GLU A 216 35.82 1.13 0.63
N GLN A 217 36.23 0.68 1.82
CA GLN A 217 37.00 -0.55 2.00
C GLN A 217 36.11 -1.80 2.06
N GLY A 218 34.81 -1.60 2.26
CA GLY A 218 33.78 -2.63 2.26
C GLY A 218 33.52 -3.21 0.88
N PHE A 219 32.67 -4.25 0.84
CA PHE A 219 32.32 -4.89 -0.44
C PHE A 219 31.59 -3.95 -1.40
N LEU A 220 30.88 -2.94 -0.89
CA LEU A 220 30.21 -1.94 -1.71
C LEU A 220 31.21 -1.09 -2.51
N GLY A 221 32.40 -0.81 -1.97
CA GLY A 221 33.39 0.05 -2.62
C GLY A 221 32.92 1.51 -2.71
N TYR A 222 33.31 2.21 -3.76
CA TYR A 222 32.93 3.61 -3.99
C TYR A 222 31.52 3.78 -4.58
N PRO A 223 30.83 4.89 -4.29
CA PRO A 223 29.62 5.26 -5.03
C PRO A 223 29.96 5.51 -6.51
N THR A 224 29.03 5.12 -7.38
CA THR A 224 29.08 5.30 -8.84
C THR A 224 27.96 6.20 -9.34
N THR A 225 27.00 6.51 -8.48
CA THR A 225 25.96 7.53 -8.69
C THR A 225 25.78 8.32 -7.40
N SER A 226 25.22 9.52 -7.52
CA SER A 226 24.50 10.17 -6.41
C SER A 226 23.14 9.49 -6.21
N ASP A 227 22.38 9.90 -5.20
CA ASP A 227 21.06 9.32 -4.92
C ASP A 227 20.08 9.55 -6.09
N ILE A 228 19.36 8.50 -6.48
CA ILE A 228 18.40 8.50 -7.57
C ILE A 228 17.01 8.28 -6.99
N ALA A 229 16.15 9.29 -7.06
CA ALA A 229 14.75 9.18 -6.65
C ALA A 229 14.03 8.09 -7.46
N GLN A 230 13.31 7.21 -6.76
CA GLN A 230 12.48 6.15 -7.34
C GLN A 230 10.99 6.48 -7.31
N GLY A 231 10.58 7.52 -6.56
CA GLY A 231 9.18 7.85 -6.28
C GLY A 231 8.79 7.50 -4.85
N ASN A 232 7.70 8.06 -4.35
CA ASN A 232 7.14 7.78 -3.02
C ASN A 232 8.10 7.93 -1.82
N GLY A 233 9.21 8.68 -1.95
CA GLY A 233 10.20 8.81 -0.86
C GLY A 233 11.32 7.76 -0.89
N TRP A 234 11.32 6.87 -1.89
CA TRP A 234 12.39 5.92 -2.15
C TRP A 234 13.54 6.52 -2.96
N TYR A 235 14.75 6.13 -2.60
CA TYR A 235 15.99 6.48 -3.27
C TYR A 235 16.85 5.24 -3.50
N LYS A 236 17.59 5.24 -4.61
CA LYS A 236 18.58 4.22 -4.95
C LYS A 236 19.93 4.87 -5.19
N GLN A 237 20.98 4.31 -4.62
CA GLN A 237 22.36 4.67 -4.92
C GLN A 237 23.15 3.45 -5.40
N HIS A 238 23.91 3.62 -6.47
CA HIS A 238 24.75 2.56 -7.02
C HIS A 238 26.15 2.67 -6.43
N PHE A 239 26.68 1.53 -5.98
CA PHE A 239 28.05 1.36 -5.55
C PHE A 239 28.76 0.34 -6.45
N GLN A 240 30.09 0.29 -6.42
CA GLN A 240 30.86 -0.65 -7.25
C GLN A 240 30.46 -2.12 -7.04
N GLY A 241 30.14 -2.49 -5.79
CA GLY A 241 29.82 -3.87 -5.41
C GLY A 241 28.36 -4.13 -5.07
N GLY A 242 27.45 -3.17 -5.27
CA GLY A 242 26.05 -3.36 -4.92
C GLY A 242 25.24 -2.08 -5.00
N TYR A 243 24.06 -2.12 -4.37
CA TYR A 243 23.11 -1.02 -4.37
C TYR A 243 22.66 -0.74 -2.95
N VAL A 244 22.45 0.53 -2.64
CA VAL A 244 21.81 0.97 -1.41
C VAL A 244 20.46 1.55 -1.76
N TYR A 245 19.40 1.09 -1.10
CA TYR A 245 18.06 1.65 -1.16
C TYR A 245 17.72 2.29 0.17
N THR A 246 17.10 3.47 0.12
CA THR A 246 16.60 4.15 1.32
C THR A 246 15.17 4.62 1.10
N HIS A 247 14.37 4.60 2.16
CA HIS A 247 13.07 5.23 2.20
C HIS A 247 13.08 6.27 3.31
N ASN A 248 12.83 7.54 2.95
CA ASN A 248 12.99 8.66 3.87
C ASN A 248 11.64 9.10 4.50
N ALA A 249 10.59 8.29 4.36
CA ALA A 249 9.29 8.48 4.99
C ALA A 249 8.94 7.25 5.86
N LEU A 250 7.90 7.34 6.70
CA LEU A 250 7.49 6.21 7.54
C LEU A 250 6.81 5.11 6.69
N PRO A 251 7.22 3.82 6.78
CA PRO A 251 8.37 3.34 7.57
C PRO A 251 9.71 3.62 6.89
N PRO A 252 10.70 4.16 7.62
CA PRO A 252 11.99 4.47 7.02
C PRO A 252 12.80 3.19 6.83
N VAL A 253 13.57 3.13 5.75
CA VAL A 253 14.32 1.94 5.35
C VAL A 253 15.73 2.32 4.92
N GLN A 254 16.69 1.45 5.26
CA GLN A 254 18.09 1.54 4.86
C GLN A 254 18.64 0.14 4.56
N ALA A 255 18.72 -0.22 3.28
CA ALA A 255 19.00 -1.59 2.84
C ALA A 255 20.08 -1.66 1.74
N SER A 256 21.02 -2.60 1.86
CA SER A 256 21.94 -3.00 0.79
C SER A 256 21.48 -4.28 0.08
N ILE A 257 21.62 -4.31 -1.24
CA ILE A 257 21.37 -5.51 -2.05
C ILE A 257 22.45 -5.69 -3.13
N GLN A 258 22.89 -6.93 -3.34
CA GLN A 258 23.94 -7.27 -4.29
C GLN A 258 23.85 -8.72 -4.79
N GLY A 259 24.76 -9.07 -5.71
CA GLY A 259 25.01 -10.45 -6.12
C GLY A 259 23.79 -11.20 -6.65
N ALA A 260 23.72 -12.50 -6.35
CA ALA A 260 22.70 -13.40 -6.88
C ALA A 260 21.28 -13.06 -6.40
N ILE A 261 21.14 -12.46 -5.21
CA ILE A 261 19.84 -12.00 -4.71
C ILE A 261 19.37 -10.79 -5.50
N TYR A 262 20.25 -9.82 -5.78
CA TYR A 262 19.94 -8.70 -6.67
C TYR A 262 19.54 -9.19 -8.06
N ASP A 263 20.32 -10.10 -8.65
CA ASP A 263 20.04 -10.64 -9.98
C ASP A 263 18.68 -11.35 -10.03
N LYS A 264 18.34 -12.12 -8.99
CA LYS A 264 17.03 -12.77 -8.86
C LYS A 264 15.91 -11.75 -8.76
N TRP A 265 16.02 -10.77 -7.87
CA TRP A 265 15.03 -9.70 -7.72
C TRP A 265 14.82 -8.92 -9.03
N GLN A 266 15.90 -8.57 -9.75
CA GLN A 266 15.81 -7.94 -11.07
C GLN A 266 15.08 -8.83 -12.08
N SER A 267 15.33 -10.15 -12.08
CA SER A 267 14.64 -11.09 -12.98
C SER A 267 13.13 -11.19 -12.74
N LEU A 268 12.67 -10.85 -11.53
CA LEU A 268 11.26 -10.83 -11.16
C LEU A 268 10.54 -9.53 -11.53
N GLY A 269 11.28 -8.48 -11.93
CA GLY A 269 10.72 -7.15 -12.19
C GLY A 269 11.17 -6.08 -11.19
N ALA A 270 12.07 -6.42 -10.27
CA ALA A 270 12.62 -5.54 -9.25
C ALA A 270 11.52 -4.94 -8.36
N GLN A 271 11.51 -3.62 -8.16
CA GLN A 271 10.51 -2.94 -7.36
C GLN A 271 9.10 -2.99 -7.95
N ASN A 272 8.97 -3.39 -9.23
CA ASN A 272 7.68 -3.64 -9.89
C ASN A 272 7.34 -5.14 -9.90
N SER A 273 7.87 -5.90 -8.95
CA SER A 273 7.52 -7.30 -8.72
C SER A 273 6.88 -7.43 -7.36
N SER A 274 6.17 -8.53 -7.13
CA SER A 274 5.43 -8.77 -5.88
C SER A 274 6.26 -8.76 -4.59
N LEU A 275 7.58 -8.60 -4.67
CA LEU A 275 8.45 -8.35 -3.54
C LEU A 275 8.52 -6.88 -3.13
N GLY A 276 8.36 -5.93 -4.05
CA GLY A 276 8.60 -4.50 -3.80
C GLY A 276 10.08 -4.17 -3.58
N PHE A 277 10.36 -3.13 -2.78
CA PHE A 277 11.72 -2.70 -2.43
C PHE A 277 12.35 -3.56 -1.34
N PRO A 278 13.71 -3.66 -1.31
CA PRO A 278 14.40 -4.33 -0.22
C PRO A 278 14.27 -3.53 1.09
N ILE A 279 13.99 -4.23 2.19
CA ILE A 279 13.84 -3.67 3.55
C ILE A 279 14.93 -4.16 4.51
N SER A 280 15.88 -4.96 4.03
CA SER A 280 17.05 -5.37 4.79
C SER A 280 18.32 -5.33 3.94
N ASP A 281 19.45 -5.23 4.62
CA ASP A 281 20.74 -5.64 4.09
C ASP A 281 20.73 -7.14 3.71
N GLU A 282 21.72 -7.58 2.93
CA GLU A 282 21.90 -9.01 2.69
C GLU A 282 22.53 -9.66 3.94
N LEU A 283 21.69 -10.33 4.73
CA LEU A 283 22.07 -10.93 5.99
C LEU A 283 22.51 -12.39 5.80
N PRO A 284 23.51 -12.85 6.57
CA PRO A 284 23.84 -14.27 6.62
C PRO A 284 22.77 -15.04 7.40
N THR A 285 22.53 -16.29 7.01
CA THR A 285 21.77 -17.23 7.86
C THR A 285 22.61 -17.71 9.03
N PRO A 286 21.99 -18.15 10.16
CA PRO A 286 22.74 -18.55 11.36
C PRO A 286 23.68 -19.74 11.18
N ASP A 287 23.39 -20.62 10.21
CA ASP A 287 24.24 -21.76 9.86
C ASP A 287 25.48 -21.37 9.03
N GLY A 288 25.54 -20.12 8.56
CA GLY A 288 26.61 -19.58 7.72
C GLY A 288 26.64 -20.12 6.29
N VAL A 289 25.59 -20.82 5.84
CA VAL A 289 25.50 -21.43 4.50
C VAL A 289 24.85 -20.48 3.51
N GLY A 290 23.71 -19.90 3.90
CA GLY A 290 22.88 -19.06 3.05
C GLY A 290 23.03 -17.57 3.35
N ARG A 291 22.41 -16.79 2.48
CA ARG A 291 22.21 -15.36 2.64
C ARG A 291 20.80 -14.98 2.21
N TYR A 292 20.26 -13.90 2.74
CA TYR A 292 18.92 -13.45 2.38
C TYR A 292 18.78 -11.93 2.43
N ASN A 293 17.83 -11.41 1.66
CA ASN A 293 17.25 -10.08 1.85
C ASN A 293 15.75 -10.24 2.10
N PHE A 294 15.21 -9.42 2.99
CA PHE A 294 13.77 -9.16 3.07
C PHE A 294 13.40 -7.99 2.17
N PHE A 295 12.19 -8.06 1.66
CA PHE A 295 11.53 -7.07 0.81
C PHE A 295 10.14 -6.78 1.40
N GLU A 296 9.48 -5.74 0.91
CA GLU A 296 8.14 -5.34 1.38
C GLU A 296 7.10 -6.47 1.32
N GLY A 297 7.17 -7.33 0.29
CA GLY A 297 6.23 -8.43 0.03
C GLY A 297 6.77 -9.84 0.25
N GLY A 298 8.00 -10.00 0.73
CA GLY A 298 8.56 -11.33 0.99
C GLY A 298 10.06 -11.35 1.22
N ALA A 299 10.70 -12.48 0.95
CA ALA A 299 12.16 -12.63 1.10
C ALA A 299 12.76 -13.39 -0.09
N ILE A 300 14.03 -13.10 -0.40
CA ILE A 300 14.83 -13.94 -1.31
C ILE A 300 15.96 -14.56 -0.51
N TYR A 301 16.05 -15.88 -0.57
CA TYR A 301 17.12 -16.66 0.03
C TYR A 301 18.04 -17.23 -1.04
N TRP A 302 19.34 -17.13 -0.81
CA TRP A 302 20.38 -17.71 -1.65
C TRP A 302 21.19 -18.74 -0.88
N THR A 303 21.52 -19.85 -1.55
CA THR A 303 22.56 -20.78 -1.10
C THR A 303 23.53 -21.11 -2.24
N PRO A 304 24.78 -21.51 -1.94
CA PRO A 304 25.73 -21.96 -2.96
C PRO A 304 25.23 -23.18 -3.76
N GLN A 305 24.42 -24.03 -3.12
CA GLN A 305 23.94 -25.28 -3.69
C GLN A 305 22.76 -25.09 -4.64
N HIS A 306 21.81 -24.21 -4.30
CA HIS A 306 20.53 -24.11 -4.99
C HIS A 306 20.36 -22.81 -5.78
N GLY A 307 21.11 -21.75 -5.47
CA GLY A 307 20.89 -20.42 -6.04
C GLY A 307 19.91 -19.58 -5.21
N ALA A 308 19.38 -18.52 -5.81
CA ALA A 308 18.49 -17.54 -5.16
C ALA A 308 17.01 -17.77 -5.52
N TYR A 309 16.14 -17.87 -4.52
CA TYR A 309 14.70 -18.09 -4.70
C TYR A 309 13.88 -17.17 -3.79
N ALA A 310 12.81 -16.62 -4.35
CA ALA A 310 11.83 -15.82 -3.62
C ALA A 310 10.86 -16.71 -2.85
N VAL A 311 10.46 -16.29 -1.66
CA VAL A 311 9.41 -16.91 -0.84
C VAL A 311 8.47 -15.79 -0.40
N GLU A 312 7.19 -15.94 -0.71
CA GLU A 312 6.19 -14.85 -0.61
C GLU A 312 4.86 -15.37 -0.03
N GLY A 313 4.03 -14.44 0.43
CA GLY A 313 2.65 -14.69 0.86
C GLY A 313 2.52 -15.84 1.85
N SER A 314 1.44 -16.61 1.73
CA SER A 314 1.14 -17.64 2.75
C SER A 314 2.12 -18.82 2.77
N ILE A 315 2.97 -18.99 1.75
CA ILE A 315 4.10 -19.93 1.82
C ILE A 315 5.18 -19.40 2.77
N LEU A 316 5.50 -18.10 2.70
CA LEU A 316 6.44 -17.46 3.61
C LEU A 316 5.94 -17.56 5.06
N ASP A 317 4.66 -17.34 5.32
CA ASP A 317 4.08 -17.44 6.66
C ASP A 317 4.22 -18.84 7.26
N GLN A 318 3.83 -19.87 6.49
CA GLN A 318 3.94 -21.26 6.91
C GLN A 318 5.39 -21.67 7.14
N TRP A 319 6.31 -21.17 6.31
CA TRP A 319 7.73 -21.44 6.44
C TRP A 319 8.31 -20.75 7.67
N ALA A 320 7.93 -19.49 7.93
CA ALA A 320 8.29 -18.73 9.11
C ALA A 320 7.80 -19.41 10.40
N ASP A 321 6.54 -19.87 10.42
CA ASP A 321 5.97 -20.65 11.54
C ASP A 321 6.68 -21.98 11.79
N SER A 322 7.29 -22.51 10.75
CA SER A 322 8.09 -23.73 10.83
C SER A 322 9.54 -23.48 11.24
N GLY A 323 9.97 -22.22 11.44
CA GLY A 323 11.32 -21.83 11.85
C GLY A 323 12.25 -21.39 10.71
N TYR A 324 11.70 -20.95 9.57
CA TYR A 324 12.45 -20.56 8.36
C TYR A 324 13.45 -21.65 7.92
N GLU A 325 14.66 -21.27 7.51
CA GLU A 325 15.70 -22.17 7.01
C GLU A 325 16.22 -23.12 8.10
N THR A 326 16.13 -22.72 9.37
CA THR A 326 16.49 -23.58 10.52
C THR A 326 15.38 -24.59 10.87
N GLY A 327 14.22 -24.43 10.24
CA GLY A 327 13.02 -25.21 10.45
C GLY A 327 13.02 -26.58 9.77
N LYS A 328 11.87 -27.26 9.86
CA LYS A 328 11.70 -28.62 9.33
C LYS A 328 11.81 -28.72 7.80
N PHE A 329 11.65 -27.61 7.07
CA PHE A 329 11.64 -27.58 5.61
C PHE A 329 13.01 -27.26 4.99
N GLY A 330 13.92 -26.60 5.71
CA GLY A 330 15.20 -26.14 5.17
C GLY A 330 15.05 -24.96 4.21
N TYR A 331 16.00 -24.81 3.29
CA TYR A 331 16.01 -23.73 2.29
C TYR A 331 15.02 -23.94 1.14
N PRO A 332 14.54 -22.88 0.48
CA PRO A 332 13.86 -23.01 -0.80
C PRO A 332 14.84 -23.50 -1.88
N ILE A 333 14.38 -24.43 -2.72
CA ILE A 333 15.20 -25.06 -3.79
C ILE A 333 14.64 -24.82 -5.19
N GLY A 334 13.63 -23.98 -5.31
CA GLY A 334 12.96 -23.64 -6.56
C GLY A 334 11.98 -22.48 -6.37
N ASP A 335 11.62 -21.84 -7.47
CA ASP A 335 10.56 -20.84 -7.47
C ASP A 335 9.20 -21.47 -7.15
N ALA A 336 8.29 -20.65 -6.59
CA ALA A 336 6.90 -21.04 -6.47
C ALA A 336 6.28 -21.21 -7.86
N ASN A 337 5.48 -22.25 -8.03
CA ASN A 337 4.77 -22.53 -9.27
C ASN A 337 3.27 -22.63 -9.00
N ALA A 338 2.46 -22.17 -9.95
CA ALA A 338 1.02 -22.26 -9.86
C ALA A 338 0.56 -23.73 -9.69
N ASP A 339 -0.39 -23.93 -8.78
CA ASP A 339 -1.04 -25.18 -8.45
C ASP A 339 -2.55 -25.01 -8.52
N GLY A 340 -3.05 -24.74 -9.73
CA GLY A 340 -4.41 -24.27 -9.97
C GLY A 340 -4.44 -22.75 -10.18
N GLU A 341 -5.63 -22.17 -10.21
CA GLU A 341 -5.82 -20.74 -10.49
C GLU A 341 -5.38 -19.84 -9.33
N TRP A 342 -5.62 -20.28 -8.09
CA TRP A 342 -5.47 -19.45 -6.89
C TRP A 342 -4.38 -19.90 -5.93
N ARG A 343 -3.77 -21.06 -6.18
CA ARG A 343 -2.79 -21.65 -5.28
C ARG A 343 -1.43 -21.76 -5.95
N VAL A 344 -0.40 -21.75 -5.12
CA VAL A 344 0.99 -21.97 -5.51
C VAL A 344 1.58 -23.07 -4.65
N ARG A 345 2.60 -23.75 -5.18
CA ARG A 345 3.46 -24.69 -4.45
C ARG A 345 4.92 -24.33 -4.64
N GLN A 346 5.69 -24.54 -3.59
CA GLN A 346 7.13 -24.30 -3.61
C GLN A 346 7.87 -25.45 -2.91
N ASN A 347 8.95 -25.89 -3.55
CA ASN A 347 9.82 -26.94 -3.03
C ASN A 347 10.89 -26.36 -2.11
N PHE A 348 11.11 -27.06 -1.00
CA PHE A 348 12.15 -26.83 -0.02
C PHE A 348 13.02 -28.08 0.12
N GLU A 349 14.20 -27.97 0.75
CA GLU A 349 15.14 -29.10 0.89
C GLU A 349 14.52 -30.36 1.51
N HIS A 350 13.56 -30.18 2.41
CA HIS A 350 12.97 -31.26 3.21
C HIS A 350 11.44 -31.34 3.08
N GLY A 351 10.87 -30.78 2.02
CA GLY A 351 9.44 -30.89 1.75
C GLY A 351 8.94 -29.90 0.71
N GLU A 352 7.63 -29.74 0.68
CA GLU A 352 6.92 -28.78 -0.17
C GLU A 352 5.93 -28.02 0.70
N LEU A 353 5.77 -26.74 0.41
CA LEU A 353 4.71 -25.90 0.98
C LEU A 353 3.76 -25.44 -0.12
N SER A 354 2.50 -25.24 0.24
CA SER A 354 1.47 -24.76 -0.67
C SER A 354 0.72 -23.62 -0.02
N GLY A 355 0.41 -22.58 -0.80
CA GLY A 355 -0.27 -21.40 -0.32
C GLY A 355 -1.17 -20.79 -1.39
N PHE A 356 -1.75 -19.64 -1.09
CA PHE A 356 -2.45 -18.83 -2.07
C PHE A 356 -1.46 -17.99 -2.89
N ILE A 357 -1.87 -17.56 -4.07
CA ILE A 357 -1.10 -16.59 -4.85
C ILE A 357 -0.84 -15.34 -4.00
N PRO A 358 0.32 -14.66 -4.13
CA PRO A 358 0.69 -13.53 -3.28
C PRO A 358 -0.37 -12.41 -3.25
N LEU A 359 -1.06 -12.17 -4.35
CA LEU A 359 -2.14 -11.18 -4.45
C LEU A 359 -3.26 -11.44 -3.43
N LEU A 360 -3.73 -12.69 -3.32
CA LEU A 360 -4.78 -13.05 -2.37
C LEU A 360 -4.30 -12.92 -0.92
N THR A 361 -3.03 -13.26 -0.64
CA THR A 361 -2.47 -13.10 0.71
C THR A 361 -2.47 -11.63 1.12
N ARG A 362 -1.99 -10.70 0.28
CA ARG A 362 -1.98 -9.27 0.65
C ARG A 362 -3.37 -8.68 0.86
N ILE A 363 -4.33 -9.08 0.03
CA ILE A 363 -5.73 -8.68 0.21
C ILE A 363 -6.24 -9.24 1.54
N SER A 364 -6.01 -10.53 1.81
CA SER A 364 -6.46 -11.14 3.06
C SER A 364 -5.87 -10.49 4.32
N GLU A 365 -4.61 -10.08 4.30
CA GLU A 365 -3.98 -9.36 5.40
C GLU A 365 -4.63 -7.99 5.64
N SER A 366 -4.99 -7.31 4.55
CA SER A 366 -5.69 -6.02 4.59
C SER A 366 -7.11 -6.14 5.17
N PHE A 367 -7.75 -7.30 4.99
CA PHE A 367 -9.09 -7.59 5.49
C PHE A 367 -9.13 -8.56 6.68
N PHE A 368 -7.96 -8.90 7.25
CA PHE A 368 -7.79 -9.78 8.40
C PHE A 368 -8.47 -11.15 8.26
N MET A 369 -8.48 -11.70 7.04
CA MET A 369 -9.07 -13.02 6.76
C MET A 369 -8.06 -14.14 7.03
N ASP A 370 -8.51 -15.21 7.67
CA ASP A 370 -7.72 -16.44 7.78
C ASP A 370 -7.79 -17.31 6.52
N GLU A 371 -6.94 -18.34 6.44
CA GLU A 371 -6.84 -19.21 5.25
C GLU A 371 -8.18 -19.88 4.88
N SER A 372 -9.02 -20.19 5.88
CA SER A 372 -10.33 -20.82 5.66
C SER A 372 -11.36 -19.81 5.13
N GLU A 373 -11.29 -18.56 5.61
CA GLU A 373 -12.12 -17.46 5.11
C GLU A 373 -11.74 -17.09 3.68
N ILE A 374 -10.44 -17.07 3.35
CA ILE A 374 -9.94 -16.86 1.98
C ILE A 374 -10.44 -17.97 1.07
N GLN A 375 -10.30 -19.24 1.48
CA GLN A 375 -10.76 -20.37 0.65
C GLN A 375 -12.26 -20.27 0.39
N ASN A 376 -13.07 -19.99 1.41
CA ASN A 376 -14.51 -19.84 1.26
C ASN A 376 -14.88 -18.67 0.34
N MET A 377 -14.18 -17.53 0.44
CA MET A 377 -14.36 -16.42 -0.49
C MET A 377 -14.05 -16.82 -1.93
N VAL A 378 -12.90 -17.48 -2.16
CA VAL A 378 -12.48 -17.94 -3.50
C VAL A 378 -13.52 -18.90 -4.07
N ASP A 379 -13.97 -19.89 -3.29
CA ASP A 379 -14.96 -20.88 -3.75
C ASP A 379 -16.27 -20.20 -4.19
N ILE A 380 -16.77 -19.24 -3.40
CA ILE A 380 -18.00 -18.50 -3.71
C ILE A 380 -17.84 -17.64 -4.96
N LEU A 381 -16.74 -16.90 -5.07
CA LEU A 381 -16.50 -16.00 -6.20
C LEU A 381 -16.27 -16.77 -7.50
N VAL A 382 -15.52 -17.87 -7.46
CA VAL A 382 -15.29 -18.72 -8.63
C VAL A 382 -16.63 -19.29 -9.13
N GLU A 383 -17.46 -19.85 -8.24
CA GLU A 383 -18.76 -20.40 -8.64
C GLU A 383 -19.66 -19.31 -9.27
N ASP A 384 -19.70 -18.11 -8.69
CA ASP A 384 -20.52 -17.02 -9.20
C ASP A 384 -20.02 -16.43 -10.52
N PHE A 385 -18.71 -16.28 -10.69
CA PHE A 385 -18.12 -15.84 -11.95
C PHE A 385 -18.36 -16.86 -13.06
N GLU A 386 -18.20 -18.16 -12.78
CA GLU A 386 -18.55 -19.22 -13.73
C GLU A 386 -20.02 -19.16 -14.16
N LEU A 387 -20.95 -18.93 -13.21
CA LEU A 387 -22.37 -18.77 -13.51
C LEU A 387 -22.68 -17.57 -14.41
N HIS A 388 -21.88 -16.51 -14.33
CA HIS A 388 -22.01 -15.30 -15.14
C HIS A 388 -21.13 -15.31 -16.40
N GLY A 389 -20.36 -16.38 -16.65
CA GLY A 389 -19.47 -16.49 -17.80
C GLY A 389 -18.26 -15.54 -17.73
N ILE A 390 -17.85 -15.18 -16.51
CA ILE A 390 -16.70 -14.32 -16.21
C ILE A 390 -15.53 -15.23 -15.83
N ASP A 391 -14.35 -14.96 -16.40
CA ASP A 391 -13.10 -15.61 -15.98
C ASP A 391 -12.81 -15.25 -14.51
N SER A 392 -12.49 -16.25 -13.69
CA SER A 392 -12.42 -16.09 -12.23
C SER A 392 -11.43 -15.00 -11.81
N MET A 393 -10.26 -14.97 -12.46
CA MET A 393 -9.21 -13.98 -12.21
C MET A 393 -9.66 -12.58 -12.65
N THR A 394 -10.23 -12.48 -13.85
CA THR A 394 -10.78 -11.22 -14.38
C THR A 394 -11.88 -10.66 -13.49
N GLY A 395 -12.80 -11.51 -13.01
CA GLY A 395 -13.89 -11.11 -12.12
C GLY A 395 -13.37 -10.62 -10.77
N PHE A 396 -12.35 -11.28 -10.23
CA PHE A 396 -11.72 -10.87 -8.99
C PHE A 396 -10.96 -9.54 -9.14
N GLU A 397 -10.25 -9.33 -10.24
CA GLU A 397 -9.58 -8.07 -10.55
C GLU A 397 -10.58 -6.90 -10.60
N GLN A 398 -11.72 -7.10 -11.27
CA GLN A 398 -12.79 -6.09 -11.33
C GLN A 398 -13.39 -5.80 -9.96
N LEU A 399 -13.61 -6.84 -9.15
CA LEU A 399 -14.13 -6.70 -7.80
C LEU A 399 -13.15 -5.95 -6.89
N LEU A 400 -11.85 -6.26 -7.00
CA LEU A 400 -10.79 -5.58 -6.27
C LEU A 400 -10.74 -4.10 -6.66
N GLU A 401 -10.68 -3.78 -7.96
CA GLU A 401 -10.70 -2.40 -8.47
C GLU A 401 -11.90 -1.61 -7.93
N GLN A 402 -13.10 -2.17 -8.04
CA GLN A 402 -14.32 -1.58 -7.49
C GLN A 402 -14.23 -1.34 -5.98
N SER A 403 -13.70 -2.30 -5.22
CA SER A 403 -13.59 -2.19 -3.76
C SER A 403 -12.69 -1.02 -3.36
N LEU A 404 -11.61 -0.77 -4.10
CA LEU A 404 -10.64 0.27 -3.78
C LEU A 404 -11.12 1.66 -4.15
N GLU A 405 -11.76 1.79 -5.31
CA GLU A 405 -12.48 3.01 -5.66
C GLU A 405 -13.51 3.38 -4.59
N SER A 406 -14.23 2.36 -4.08
CA SER A 406 -15.25 2.54 -3.06
C SER A 406 -14.70 2.87 -1.68
N LEU A 407 -13.56 2.30 -1.29
CA LEU A 407 -12.98 2.48 0.03
C LEU A 407 -12.16 3.77 0.17
N GLN A 408 -11.95 4.50 -0.95
CA GLN A 408 -11.07 5.67 -1.04
C GLN A 408 -9.74 5.45 -0.30
N ILE A 409 -9.29 4.20 -0.21
CA ILE A 409 -8.03 3.84 0.42
C ILE A 409 -6.98 4.50 -0.44
N ASN A 410 -6.04 5.17 0.24
CA ASN A 410 -4.95 5.86 -0.42
C ASN A 410 -4.35 4.93 -1.48
N ALA A 411 -4.59 5.26 -2.76
CA ALA A 411 -4.21 4.44 -3.91
C ALA A 411 -2.71 4.18 -3.95
N GLN A 412 -1.91 4.89 -3.15
CA GLN A 412 -0.47 4.66 -3.02
C GLN A 412 -0.14 3.23 -2.55
N ASN A 413 -0.83 2.71 -1.53
CA ASN A 413 -0.61 1.34 -1.05
C ASN A 413 -1.12 0.27 -2.04
N TYR A 414 -2.04 0.64 -2.94
CA TYR A 414 -2.61 -0.25 -3.96
C TYR A 414 -1.87 -0.20 -5.30
N LEU A 415 -1.40 0.98 -5.72
CA LEU A 415 -0.53 1.14 -6.88
C LEU A 415 0.78 0.38 -6.65
N GLU A 416 1.26 0.29 -5.40
CA GLU A 416 2.36 -0.60 -5.00
C GLU A 416 1.97 -2.09 -4.97
N ALA A 417 0.68 -2.43 -4.87
CA ALA A 417 0.19 -3.80 -4.91
C ALA A 417 -0.17 -4.32 -6.33
N VAL A 418 -0.47 -3.41 -7.27
CA VAL A 418 -0.99 -3.74 -8.61
C VAL A 418 -0.14 -3.23 -9.77
N ALA A 419 0.88 -2.38 -9.53
CA ALA A 419 1.93 -2.14 -10.53
C ALA A 419 2.76 -3.40 -10.86
N ASP A 420 2.60 -4.48 -10.08
CA ASP A 420 3.39 -5.72 -10.14
C ASP A 420 2.77 -6.88 -10.91
N SER A 421 1.50 -6.79 -11.31
CA SER A 421 0.89 -7.76 -12.23
C SER A 421 0.67 -7.06 -13.56
N ASN A 422 0.72 -7.79 -14.68
CA ASN A 422 0.49 -7.25 -16.03
C ASN A 422 -0.98 -6.77 -16.20
N PHE A 423 -1.41 -5.77 -15.43
CA PHE A 423 -2.75 -5.21 -15.45
C PHE A 423 -2.75 -3.99 -16.38
N THR A 424 -3.53 -4.07 -17.47
CA THR A 424 -3.52 -3.07 -18.54
C THR A 424 -4.41 -1.84 -18.27
N GLY A 425 -4.90 -1.67 -17.04
CA GLY A 425 -5.79 -0.57 -16.63
C GLY A 425 -5.15 0.55 -15.78
N ALA A 426 -3.93 0.38 -15.28
CA ALA A 426 -3.37 1.25 -14.21
C ALA A 426 -3.06 2.72 -14.60
N ASN A 427 -3.15 3.09 -15.89
CA ASN A 427 -2.74 4.42 -16.36
C ASN A 427 -3.81 5.51 -16.25
N ASP A 428 -5.05 5.18 -15.85
CA ASP A 428 -6.16 6.14 -15.78
C ASP A 428 -6.64 6.47 -14.34
N VAL A 429 -5.96 5.98 -13.30
CA VAL A 429 -6.29 6.34 -11.92
C VAL A 429 -5.68 7.70 -11.59
N ALA A 430 -6.52 8.75 -11.61
CA ALA A 430 -6.10 10.09 -11.23
C ALA A 430 -5.54 10.10 -9.78
N PRO A 431 -4.48 10.89 -9.49
CA PRO A 431 -3.95 11.00 -8.13
C PRO A 431 -5.06 11.45 -7.17
N LEU A 432 -5.38 10.61 -6.18
CA LEU A 432 -6.57 10.75 -5.31
C LEU A 432 -6.56 11.99 -4.42
N ASN A 433 -5.45 12.73 -4.33
CA ASN A 433 -5.44 14.08 -3.77
C ASN A 433 -6.32 15.06 -4.58
N ALA A 434 -6.86 14.64 -5.74
CA ALA A 434 -7.74 15.42 -6.60
C ALA A 434 -9.17 14.88 -6.76
N VAL A 435 -9.58 13.76 -6.12
CA VAL A 435 -10.94 13.21 -6.31
C VAL A 435 -11.92 13.73 -5.25
N ARG A 436 -12.47 14.90 -5.57
CA ARG A 436 -13.85 15.37 -5.31
C ARG A 436 -14.41 15.29 -3.88
N GLY A 437 -13.97 16.23 -3.05
CA GLY A 437 -14.90 17.10 -2.29
C GLY A 437 -15.71 16.48 -1.15
N VAL A 438 -15.24 15.41 -0.53
CA VAL A 438 -15.85 14.89 0.72
C VAL A 438 -14.79 14.93 1.82
N ASP A 439 -15.02 15.79 2.83
CA ASP A 439 -14.08 15.99 3.94
C ASP A 439 -13.87 14.67 4.70
N ALA A 440 -12.63 14.38 5.13
CA ALA A 440 -12.34 13.30 6.06
C ALA A 440 -13.20 13.42 7.34
N SER A 441 -13.53 12.30 7.99
CA SER A 441 -14.34 12.29 9.22
C SER A 441 -13.76 13.17 10.33
N ASP A 442 -12.44 13.38 10.32
CA ASP A 442 -11.71 14.22 11.26
C ASP A 442 -12.06 15.70 11.06
N GLY A 443 -12.87 16.24 11.98
CA GLY A 443 -13.37 17.62 11.92
C GLY A 443 -14.74 17.76 11.26
N CYS A 444 -15.43 16.65 10.98
CA CYS A 444 -16.76 16.68 10.39
C CYS A 444 -17.87 17.06 11.39
N GLU A 445 -18.85 17.84 10.91
CA GLU A 445 -20.08 18.13 11.64
C GLU A 445 -21.08 16.96 11.49
N TYR A 446 -21.38 16.30 12.60
CA TYR A 446 -22.33 15.21 12.65
C TYR A 446 -23.77 15.75 12.73
N VAL A 447 -24.62 15.34 11.79
CA VAL A 447 -26.01 15.83 11.68
C VAL A 447 -26.98 14.69 11.39
N ALA A 448 -28.24 14.87 11.78
CA ALA A 448 -29.32 13.99 11.36
C ALA A 448 -29.50 14.06 9.82
N PRO A 449 -29.56 12.93 9.11
CA PRO A 449 -29.79 12.93 7.67
C PRO A 449 -31.25 13.32 7.34
N GLY A 450 -31.43 14.00 6.22
CA GLY A 450 -32.75 14.39 5.69
C GLY A 450 -33.10 15.85 5.91
N ASN A 451 -34.19 16.30 5.28
CA ASN A 451 -34.77 17.63 5.42
C ASN A 451 -36.24 17.64 4.94
N ALA A 452 -36.88 18.81 4.88
CA ALA A 452 -38.28 18.95 4.47
C ALA A 452 -38.60 18.46 3.05
N ASN A 453 -37.60 18.26 2.18
CA ASN A 453 -37.77 17.68 0.84
C ASN A 453 -37.61 16.15 0.82
N THR A 454 -37.19 15.55 1.93
CA THR A 454 -37.00 14.10 2.06
C THR A 454 -38.32 13.37 1.99
N LYS A 455 -38.34 12.36 1.13
CA LYS A 455 -39.49 11.47 0.95
C LYS A 455 -39.17 10.08 1.44
N ARG A 456 -40.20 9.33 1.77
CA ARG A 456 -40.07 7.91 2.05
C ARG A 456 -39.43 7.19 0.85
N GLY A 457 -38.48 6.32 1.16
CA GLY A 457 -37.67 5.58 0.20
C GLY A 457 -36.47 6.34 -0.35
N ASP A 458 -36.34 7.66 -0.14
CA ASP A 458 -35.07 8.33 -0.44
C ASP A 458 -33.93 7.65 0.33
N VAL A 459 -32.69 7.82 -0.13
CA VAL A 459 -31.51 7.22 0.50
C VAL A 459 -30.50 8.31 0.82
N PHE A 460 -29.57 8.06 1.73
CA PHE A 460 -28.43 8.96 1.94
C PHE A 460 -27.11 8.22 1.80
N TYR A 461 -26.08 8.98 1.45
CA TYR A 461 -24.68 8.57 1.55
C TYR A 461 -23.96 9.50 2.52
N SER A 462 -23.17 8.95 3.43
CA SER A 462 -22.29 9.67 4.33
C SER A 462 -20.89 9.07 4.22
N VAL A 463 -19.86 9.86 4.44
CA VAL A 463 -18.52 9.29 4.67
C VAL A 463 -18.51 8.59 6.03
N ALA A 464 -17.76 7.50 6.10
CA ALA A 464 -17.51 6.75 7.32
C ALA A 464 -16.10 6.19 7.25
N THR A 465 -15.25 6.58 8.19
CA THR A 465 -13.84 6.19 8.22
C THR A 465 -13.61 5.21 9.36
N THR A 466 -12.99 4.07 9.05
CA THR A 466 -12.49 3.13 10.06
C THR A 466 -10.97 3.18 10.08
N THR A 467 -10.39 3.22 11.28
CA THR A 467 -8.94 3.11 11.47
C THR A 467 -8.56 1.65 11.70
N PHE A 468 -7.90 1.02 10.72
CA PHE A 468 -7.37 -0.32 10.84
C PHE A 468 -5.99 -0.29 11.53
N LYS A 469 -5.84 -1.07 12.62
CA LYS A 469 -4.62 -1.20 13.44
C LYS A 469 -3.93 0.14 13.80
N GLY A 470 -4.70 1.22 13.95
CA GLY A 470 -4.16 2.54 14.32
C GLY A 470 -3.33 3.24 13.24
N LYS A 471 -3.23 2.69 12.02
CA LYS A 471 -2.36 3.22 10.95
C LYS A 471 -3.09 3.55 9.65
N VAL A 472 -4.14 2.81 9.28
CA VAL A 472 -4.83 2.99 7.98
C VAL A 472 -6.24 3.52 8.20
N HIS A 473 -6.51 4.73 7.71
CA HIS A 473 -7.84 5.32 7.68
C HIS A 473 -8.49 5.01 6.33
N ALA A 474 -9.52 4.16 6.31
CA ALA A 474 -10.26 3.83 5.09
C ALA A 474 -11.67 4.39 5.17
N ASN A 475 -12.08 5.16 4.15
CA ASN A 475 -13.45 5.64 4.04
C ASN A 475 -14.30 4.62 3.28
N HIS A 476 -15.00 3.77 4.01
CA HIS A 476 -15.89 2.77 3.41
C HIS A 476 -17.30 3.30 3.14
N GLY A 477 -17.61 4.50 3.61
CA GLY A 477 -18.91 5.15 3.45
C GLY A 477 -20.03 4.47 4.26
N HIS A 478 -21.17 5.15 4.35
CA HIS A 478 -22.34 4.63 5.04
C HIS A 478 -23.62 5.08 4.33
N SER A 479 -24.59 4.19 4.25
CA SER A 479 -25.87 4.47 3.58
C SER A 479 -27.08 3.98 4.36
N GLY A 480 -28.21 4.64 4.15
CA GLY A 480 -29.48 4.28 4.76
C GLY A 480 -30.66 4.68 3.89
N ILE A 481 -31.84 4.15 4.21
CA ILE A 481 -33.10 4.46 3.53
C ILE A 481 -34.07 5.18 4.47
N PHE A 482 -34.64 6.28 4.03
CA PHE A 482 -35.61 7.07 4.77
C PHE A 482 -36.97 6.36 4.80
N VAL A 483 -37.59 6.28 5.97
CA VAL A 483 -38.87 5.57 6.16
C VAL A 483 -39.99 6.50 6.64
N THR A 484 -39.69 7.72 7.08
CA THR A 484 -40.70 8.72 7.40
C THR A 484 -40.43 10.05 6.70
N GLU A 485 -41.48 10.87 6.63
CA GLU A 485 -41.43 12.25 6.13
C GLU A 485 -41.71 13.20 7.29
N ALA A 486 -40.89 14.24 7.45
CA ALA A 486 -41.09 15.27 8.46
C ALA A 486 -40.41 16.58 8.04
N ASP A 487 -40.87 17.70 8.62
CA ASP A 487 -40.33 19.04 8.32
C ASP A 487 -38.93 19.26 8.93
N HIS A 488 -38.58 18.54 10.01
CA HIS A 488 -37.32 18.68 10.73
C HIS A 488 -36.50 17.38 10.70
N PRO A 489 -35.18 17.43 10.42
CA PRO A 489 -34.33 16.23 10.31
C PRO A 489 -34.38 15.33 11.55
N ASP A 490 -34.45 15.92 12.74
CA ASP A 490 -34.54 15.17 14.00
C ASP A 490 -35.78 14.27 14.11
N ASP A 491 -36.84 14.56 13.34
CA ASP A 491 -38.09 13.78 13.32
C ASP A 491 -38.17 12.77 12.18
N ILE A 492 -37.19 12.77 11.28
CA ILE A 492 -37.09 11.81 10.17
C ILE A 492 -36.45 10.53 10.68
N GLU A 493 -37.00 9.38 10.29
CA GLU A 493 -36.48 8.07 10.62
C GLU A 493 -35.86 7.40 9.40
N THR A 494 -34.79 6.65 9.63
CA THR A 494 -34.10 5.82 8.64
C THR A 494 -34.08 4.36 9.09
N VAL A 495 -33.94 3.45 8.15
CA VAL A 495 -33.57 2.06 8.42
C VAL A 495 -32.19 1.78 7.82
N GLU A 496 -31.32 1.19 8.64
CA GLU A 496 -29.90 1.08 8.35
C GLU A 496 -29.29 -0.15 9.00
N ALA A 497 -28.30 -0.75 8.35
CA ALA A 497 -27.41 -1.72 8.99
C ALA A 497 -26.21 -0.97 9.57
N LEU A 498 -26.07 -0.94 10.89
CA LEU A 498 -25.13 -0.04 11.59
C LEU A 498 -23.76 -0.66 11.85
N SER A 499 -23.73 -1.77 12.60
CA SER A 499 -22.49 -2.42 13.04
C SER A 499 -22.77 -3.86 13.46
N PRO A 500 -21.74 -4.71 13.65
CA PRO A 500 -21.88 -6.05 14.21
C PRO A 500 -22.69 -6.13 15.50
N GLU A 501 -22.59 -5.12 16.36
CA GLU A 501 -23.29 -5.08 17.65
C GLU A 501 -24.75 -4.65 17.53
N GLU A 502 -25.07 -3.81 16.55
CA GLU A 502 -26.38 -3.18 16.42
C GLU A 502 -27.25 -3.82 15.35
N GLY A 503 -26.68 -4.44 14.32
CA GLY A 503 -27.45 -5.03 13.22
C GLY A 503 -28.25 -3.99 12.43
N VAL A 504 -29.40 -4.41 11.91
CA VAL A 504 -30.35 -3.54 11.20
C VAL A 504 -31.30 -2.85 12.18
N GLN A 505 -31.24 -1.52 12.21
CA GLN A 505 -31.97 -0.67 13.14
C GLN A 505 -32.86 0.34 12.42
N ARG A 506 -33.98 0.67 13.07
CA ARG A 506 -34.78 1.86 12.75
C ARG A 506 -34.37 2.97 13.70
N ILE A 507 -33.93 4.10 13.16
CA ILE A 507 -33.25 5.16 13.92
C ILE A 507 -33.92 6.48 13.65
N LYS A 508 -34.29 7.19 14.71
CA LYS A 508 -34.80 8.55 14.61
C LYS A 508 -33.63 9.53 14.47
N GLY A 509 -33.78 10.58 13.66
CA GLY A 509 -32.75 11.60 13.45
C GLY A 509 -32.21 12.20 14.75
N SER A 510 -33.08 12.42 15.75
CA SER A 510 -32.68 12.90 17.08
C SER A 510 -31.74 11.97 17.85
N ASP A 511 -31.79 10.68 17.55
CA ASP A 511 -31.01 9.63 18.24
C ASP A 511 -29.71 9.30 17.47
N ARG A 512 -29.48 9.98 16.35
CA ARG A 512 -28.40 9.68 15.42
C ARG A 512 -27.02 10.00 15.99
N ARG A 513 -26.08 9.09 15.73
CA ARG A 513 -24.65 9.28 15.97
C ARG A 513 -23.89 8.87 14.71
N GLY A 514 -22.82 9.58 14.36
CA GLY A 514 -21.88 9.08 13.35
C GLY A 514 -22.22 9.30 11.87
N VAL A 515 -23.15 10.20 11.51
CA VAL A 515 -23.33 10.64 10.10
C VAL A 515 -22.71 11.99 9.84
N CYS A 516 -21.76 12.03 8.93
CA CYS A 516 -20.95 13.18 8.56
C CYS A 516 -21.46 13.78 7.24
N LYS A 517 -21.98 15.02 7.30
CA LYS A 517 -22.43 15.81 6.13
C LYS A 517 -23.13 14.95 5.04
N PRO A 518 -24.28 14.33 5.36
CA PRO A 518 -24.91 13.35 4.49
C PRO A 518 -25.37 13.99 3.16
N ARG A 519 -25.13 13.27 2.07
CA ARG A 519 -25.64 13.53 0.72
C ARG A 519 -27.00 12.86 0.58
N LEU A 520 -28.03 13.64 0.25
CA LEU A 520 -29.41 13.14 0.15
C LEU A 520 -29.73 12.75 -1.29
N LEU A 521 -30.14 11.52 -1.50
CA LEU A 521 -30.31 10.92 -2.81
C LEU A 521 -31.75 10.47 -3.02
N ARG A 522 -32.29 10.74 -4.19
CA ARG A 522 -33.57 10.20 -4.64
C ARG A 522 -33.36 9.21 -5.76
N VAL A 523 -33.96 8.03 -5.62
CA VAL A 523 -33.92 7.00 -6.66
C VAL A 523 -34.90 7.34 -7.79
N ARG A 524 -34.44 7.25 -9.04
CA ARG A 524 -35.15 7.54 -10.29
C ARG A 524 -36.17 6.45 -10.63
N THR A 525 -37.23 6.38 -9.82
CA THR A 525 -38.36 5.45 -10.02
C THR A 525 -39.69 6.11 -9.65
N ASP A 526 -40.79 5.38 -9.65
CA ASP A 526 -42.09 5.85 -9.14
C ASP A 526 -42.18 5.79 -7.61
N ASP A 527 -43.15 6.52 -7.03
CA ASP A 527 -43.35 6.58 -5.57
C ASP A 527 -43.69 5.20 -4.99
N ALA A 528 -44.45 4.37 -5.71
CA ALA A 528 -44.84 3.04 -5.25
C ALA A 528 -43.62 2.12 -5.04
N THR A 529 -42.63 2.20 -5.93
CA THR A 529 -41.39 1.44 -5.82
C THR A 529 -40.54 1.94 -4.64
N ARG A 530 -40.45 3.26 -4.43
CA ARG A 530 -39.76 3.85 -3.26
C ARG A 530 -40.40 3.41 -1.95
N ASP A 531 -41.73 3.47 -1.86
CA ASP A 531 -42.48 3.05 -0.68
C ASP A 531 -42.31 1.55 -0.40
N ALA A 532 -42.32 0.72 -1.44
CA ALA A 532 -42.06 -0.71 -1.33
C ALA A 532 -40.63 -1.02 -0.86
N ALA A 533 -39.63 -0.26 -1.33
CA ALA A 533 -38.25 -0.40 -0.88
C ALA A 533 -38.11 -0.01 0.60
N ALA A 534 -38.69 1.11 1.02
CA ALA A 534 -38.71 1.52 2.43
C ALA A 534 -39.39 0.47 3.32
N SER A 535 -40.51 -0.10 2.86
CA SER A 535 -41.23 -1.14 3.61
C SER A 535 -40.42 -2.43 3.71
N PHE A 536 -39.75 -2.83 2.63
CA PHE A 536 -38.83 -3.97 2.69
C PHE A 536 -37.73 -3.75 3.72
N ALA A 537 -37.12 -2.57 3.78
CA ALA A 537 -36.08 -2.27 4.75
C ALA A 537 -36.62 -2.32 6.19
N GLU A 538 -37.80 -1.77 6.45
CA GLU A 538 -38.46 -1.87 7.77
C GLU A 538 -38.68 -3.33 8.20
N ASP A 539 -39.05 -4.22 7.26
CA ASP A 539 -39.19 -5.65 7.54
C ASP A 539 -37.87 -6.35 7.90
N GLN A 540 -36.71 -5.70 7.64
CA GLN A 540 -35.39 -6.22 7.97
C GLN A 540 -34.89 -5.77 9.34
N VAL A 541 -35.60 -4.88 10.04
CA VAL A 541 -35.22 -4.45 11.39
C VAL A 541 -35.11 -5.68 12.30
N THR A 542 -34.10 -5.71 13.17
CA THR A 542 -33.68 -6.84 14.03
C THR A 542 -32.80 -7.91 13.37
N LYS A 543 -32.57 -7.85 12.05
CA LYS A 543 -31.59 -8.72 11.39
C LYS A 543 -30.15 -8.35 11.75
N ASP A 544 -29.26 -9.33 11.64
CA ASP A 544 -27.86 -9.16 12.03
C ASP A 544 -27.09 -8.31 11.00
N TYR A 545 -25.88 -7.89 11.37
CA TYR A 545 -25.00 -7.18 10.46
C TYR A 545 -24.16 -8.15 9.63
N ASN A 546 -24.01 -7.86 8.34
CA ASN A 546 -23.14 -8.63 7.45
C ASN A 546 -21.78 -7.93 7.30
N SER A 547 -20.73 -8.45 7.93
CA SER A 547 -19.39 -7.87 7.80
C SER A 547 -18.72 -8.09 6.44
N ASN A 548 -19.34 -8.86 5.55
CA ASN A 548 -18.80 -9.14 4.22
C ASN A 548 -19.22 -8.08 3.20
N PHE A 549 -18.23 -7.44 2.57
CA PHE A 549 -18.43 -6.45 1.50
C PHE A 549 -18.06 -6.95 0.10
N TRP A 550 -17.40 -8.10 -0.02
CA TRP A 550 -16.79 -8.60 -1.27
C TRP A 550 -17.79 -9.32 -2.18
N PHE A 551 -18.85 -9.91 -1.63
CA PHE A 551 -19.82 -10.68 -2.43
C PHE A 551 -21.26 -10.45 -2.00
N THR A 552 -21.59 -9.17 -1.79
CA THR A 552 -22.90 -8.76 -1.27
C THR A 552 -24.06 -8.97 -2.25
N ARG A 553 -23.79 -9.12 -3.55
CA ARG A 553 -24.83 -9.41 -4.56
C ARG A 553 -25.07 -10.91 -4.77
N ILE A 554 -24.16 -11.77 -4.33
CA ILE A 554 -24.25 -13.23 -4.53
C ILE A 554 -25.28 -13.84 -3.59
N GLY A 555 -26.25 -14.58 -4.12
CA GLY A 555 -27.29 -15.27 -3.36
C GLY A 555 -28.64 -14.54 -3.32
N ARG A 556 -29.48 -14.87 -2.33
CA ARG A 556 -30.86 -14.35 -2.23
C ARG A 556 -30.89 -12.89 -1.76
N LEU A 557 -31.95 -12.15 -2.13
CA LEU A 557 -32.17 -10.78 -1.66
C LEU A 557 -32.64 -10.71 -0.20
N ASP A 558 -33.38 -11.73 0.25
CA ASP A 558 -33.82 -11.90 1.64
C ASP A 558 -32.78 -12.75 2.39
N ARG A 559 -32.16 -12.16 3.43
CA ARG A 559 -30.99 -12.71 4.14
C ARG A 559 -31.15 -12.56 5.64
N ASP A 560 -30.44 -13.34 6.43
CA ASP A 560 -30.46 -13.21 7.90
C ASP A 560 -29.62 -12.01 8.41
N SER A 561 -28.78 -11.45 7.53
CA SER A 561 -27.95 -10.28 7.84
C SER A 561 -27.73 -9.37 6.63
N TYR A 562 -27.44 -8.08 6.88
CA TYR A 562 -27.14 -7.07 5.86
C TYR A 562 -26.03 -6.10 6.30
N ASN A 563 -25.26 -5.57 5.35
CA ASN A 563 -24.54 -4.30 5.54
C ASN A 563 -25.32 -3.13 4.95
N CYS A 564 -24.81 -1.92 5.16
CA CYS A 564 -25.53 -0.68 4.87
C CYS A 564 -25.88 -0.52 3.38
N SER A 565 -24.96 -0.80 2.46
CA SER A 565 -25.22 -0.73 1.02
C SER A 565 -26.05 -1.90 0.51
N GLN A 566 -25.78 -3.11 1.01
CA GLN A 566 -26.50 -4.32 0.63
C GLN A 566 -27.99 -4.24 1.00
N LEU A 567 -28.32 -3.71 2.18
CA LEU A 567 -29.71 -3.50 2.61
C LEU A 567 -30.46 -2.59 1.63
N VAL A 568 -29.87 -1.43 1.33
CA VAL A 568 -30.48 -0.42 0.45
C VAL A 568 -30.61 -0.94 -0.97
N TRP A 569 -29.58 -1.59 -1.51
CA TRP A 569 -29.61 -2.23 -2.82
C TRP A 569 -30.67 -3.33 -2.89
N ALA A 570 -30.70 -4.24 -1.91
CA ALA A 570 -31.66 -5.34 -1.89
C ALA A 570 -33.10 -4.84 -1.82
N ALA A 571 -33.36 -3.77 -1.06
CA ALA A 571 -34.67 -3.13 -0.97
C ALA A 571 -35.18 -2.68 -2.34
N TYR A 572 -34.35 -1.98 -3.11
CA TYR A 572 -34.73 -1.50 -4.43
C TYR A 572 -34.76 -2.58 -5.50
N LYS A 573 -33.83 -3.54 -5.45
CA LYS A 573 -33.85 -4.70 -6.34
C LYS A 573 -35.11 -5.52 -6.13
N ARG A 574 -35.55 -5.70 -4.87
CA ARG A 574 -36.79 -6.40 -4.52
C ARG A 574 -38.03 -5.61 -4.95
N ALA A 575 -38.10 -4.33 -4.59
CA ALA A 575 -39.26 -3.47 -4.86
C ALA A 575 -39.57 -3.33 -6.36
N SER A 576 -38.53 -3.31 -7.20
CA SER A 576 -38.66 -3.21 -8.66
C SER A 576 -38.92 -4.54 -9.36
N GLY A 577 -39.03 -5.65 -8.63
CA GLY A 577 -39.12 -7.00 -9.22
C GLY A 577 -37.83 -7.45 -9.91
N GLY A 578 -36.68 -6.85 -9.55
CA GLY A 578 -35.35 -7.17 -10.07
C GLY A 578 -34.85 -6.22 -11.17
N GLY A 579 -35.72 -5.36 -11.71
CA GLY A 579 -35.40 -4.53 -12.88
C GLY A 579 -34.59 -3.26 -12.59
N LEU A 580 -34.56 -2.78 -11.34
CA LEU A 580 -33.82 -1.58 -10.95
C LEU A 580 -32.59 -1.96 -10.14
N ASP A 581 -31.40 -1.61 -10.65
CA ASP A 581 -30.15 -1.77 -9.93
C ASP A 581 -29.56 -0.40 -9.57
N ILE A 582 -29.62 -0.06 -8.29
CA ILE A 582 -29.10 1.21 -7.78
C ILE A 582 -27.61 1.14 -7.42
N GLY A 583 -26.93 0.05 -7.75
CA GLY A 583 -25.48 -0.06 -7.64
C GLY A 583 -24.77 -0.02 -9.01
N GLU A 584 -25.48 0.34 -10.09
CA GLU A 584 -24.91 0.52 -11.42
C GLU A 584 -24.63 2.01 -11.68
N GLU A 585 -23.38 2.33 -12.03
CA GLU A 585 -22.95 3.68 -12.42
C GLU A 585 -23.47 4.10 -13.79
N ARG A 586 -23.70 3.11 -14.68
CA ARG A 586 -24.11 3.35 -16.07
C ARG A 586 -25.16 2.31 -16.49
N PRO A 587 -26.07 2.65 -17.43
CA PRO A 587 -27.02 1.67 -17.93
C PRO A 587 -26.31 0.46 -18.55
N TYR A 588 -26.74 -0.75 -18.18
CA TYR A 588 -26.20 -2.02 -18.69
C TYR A 588 -24.72 -2.26 -18.34
N GLU A 589 -24.30 -1.79 -17.17
CA GLU A 589 -22.99 -2.10 -16.63
C GLU A 589 -22.79 -3.62 -16.49
N SER A 590 -21.55 -4.07 -16.60
CA SER A 590 -21.19 -5.47 -16.36
C SER A 590 -21.55 -5.87 -14.93
N TYR A 591 -21.82 -7.16 -14.75
CA TYR A 591 -22.10 -7.71 -13.43
C TYR A 591 -20.93 -7.44 -12.46
N LYS A 592 -21.29 -7.08 -11.23
CA LYS A 592 -20.38 -6.84 -10.10
C LYS A 592 -20.81 -7.76 -8.96
N ALA A 593 -19.87 -8.44 -8.29
CA ALA A 593 -20.18 -9.34 -7.19
C ALA A 593 -20.61 -8.59 -5.90
N ALA A 594 -20.29 -7.30 -5.81
CA ALA A 594 -20.53 -6.46 -4.65
C ALA A 594 -21.25 -5.14 -4.98
N VAL A 595 -21.86 -4.55 -3.94
CA VAL A 595 -22.37 -3.18 -3.92
C VAL A 595 -21.85 -2.47 -2.67
N PHE A 596 -21.20 -1.34 -2.87
CA PHE A 596 -20.66 -0.46 -1.85
C PHE A 596 -21.51 0.82 -1.71
N PRO A 597 -21.43 1.55 -0.58
CA PRO A 597 -22.17 2.80 -0.41
C PRO A 597 -21.86 3.84 -1.50
N TRP A 598 -20.61 3.86 -1.98
CA TRP A 598 -20.17 4.75 -3.05
C TRP A 598 -20.83 4.43 -4.40
N ASP A 599 -21.04 3.15 -4.73
CA ASP A 599 -21.76 2.74 -5.95
C ASP A 599 -23.18 3.33 -5.98
N ILE A 600 -23.87 3.36 -4.83
CA ILE A 600 -25.24 3.91 -4.73
C ILE A 600 -25.24 5.42 -4.95
N TYR A 601 -24.21 6.10 -4.44
CA TYR A 601 -24.03 7.54 -4.64
C TYR A 601 -23.73 7.88 -6.10
N LEU A 602 -22.89 7.09 -6.78
CA LEU A 602 -22.54 7.30 -8.19
C LEU A 602 -23.57 6.75 -9.18
N SER A 603 -24.56 6.00 -8.71
CA SER A 603 -25.50 5.32 -9.60
C SER A 603 -26.25 6.29 -10.51
N HIS A 604 -26.34 5.94 -11.80
CA HIS A 604 -27.18 6.67 -12.75
C HIS A 604 -28.68 6.66 -12.37
N ASN A 605 -29.07 5.71 -11.52
CA ASN A 605 -30.43 5.56 -10.99
C ASN A 605 -30.69 6.42 -9.75
N THR A 606 -29.72 7.18 -9.26
CA THR A 606 -29.93 8.15 -8.17
C THR A 606 -29.68 9.58 -8.64
N TYR A 607 -30.15 10.55 -7.87
CA TYR A 607 -29.75 11.95 -8.00
C TYR A 607 -29.81 12.65 -6.66
N GLU A 608 -28.88 13.56 -6.47
CA GLU A 608 -28.82 14.35 -5.26
C GLU A 608 -29.88 15.47 -5.25
N TYR A 609 -30.43 15.72 -4.08
CA TYR A 609 -31.27 16.88 -3.80
C TYR A 609 -30.78 17.61 -2.54
N HIS A 610 -31.22 18.85 -2.39
CA HIS A 610 -30.87 19.72 -1.27
C HIS A 610 -32.10 20.19 -0.52
#